data_AF-A0A6A5KK22-F1
#
_entry.id   AF-A0A6A5KK22-F1
#
_cell.length_a   1.000
_cell.length_b   1.000
_cell.length_c   1.000
_cell.angle_alpha   90.00
_cell.angle_beta   90.00
_cell.angle_gamma   90.00
#
_symmetry.space_group_name_H-M   'P 1'
#
loop_
_entity.id
_entity.type
_entity.pdbx_description
1 polymer ?
#
loop_
_entity_poly.entity_id
_entity_poly.type
_entity_poly.pdbx_seq_one_letter_code
_entity_poly.pdbx_strand_id
1 'polypeptide(L)'
;MAAEYLQMLQNTPTRPLEDLQNTDDQLAGANGLVLKGWAYKSPTVPTRDFTDPFGQTLLAAYRGSFDAPKNYAETMIAGLGGTDEARATVRKDVYKKRWGPTRQPIYAVLLPALHMLPGKQAELLGLTRYLAHELQVPVDGKDVLGCTALYWSISTKPYAQPAFAQLLFDVGASVNAKNRLGTTAGFEIAQVDIEGGSADTTVNVRMMQWYVRHGGDVEGKDPDGISVRALVQMLEGKVPGLAMVLRQGRGERESGDCTNCGRKPPVEGARFAACAKCKGVRYCGQECQKVDWKAHKRVCVAV
;
A
#
# COMPACT_ATOMS: atom_id res chain seq x y z
N MET A 1 -10.64 4.53 -29.84
CA MET A 1 -9.62 4.14 -28.82
C MET A 1 -10.24 3.66 -27.51
N ALA A 2 -10.76 4.51 -26.59
CA ALA A 2 -11.29 4.02 -25.31
C ALA A 2 -12.57 3.15 -25.43
N ALA A 3 -13.54 3.58 -26.25
CA ALA A 3 -14.81 2.87 -26.42
C ALA A 3 -14.65 1.50 -27.13
N GLU A 4 -13.86 1.45 -28.21
CA GLU A 4 -13.58 0.20 -28.94
C GLU A 4 -12.75 -0.78 -28.10
N TYR A 5 -11.80 -0.28 -27.31
CA TYR A 5 -11.02 -1.10 -26.38
C TYR A 5 -11.89 -1.65 -25.24
N LEU A 6 -12.77 -0.82 -24.67
CA LEU A 6 -13.75 -1.26 -23.67
C LEU A 6 -14.71 -2.31 -24.23
N GLN A 7 -15.18 -2.13 -25.47
CA GLN A 7 -16.05 -3.07 -26.15
C GLN A 7 -15.34 -4.39 -26.49
N MET A 8 -14.06 -4.33 -26.89
CA MET A 8 -13.22 -5.53 -27.08
C MET A 8 -13.02 -6.30 -25.76
N LEU A 9 -12.76 -5.59 -24.66
CA LEU A 9 -12.59 -6.19 -23.34
C LEU A 9 -13.89 -6.83 -22.81
N GLN A 10 -15.05 -6.24 -23.09
CA GLN A 10 -16.35 -6.81 -22.75
C GLN A 10 -16.63 -8.13 -23.47
N ASN A 11 -16.07 -8.31 -24.67
CA ASN A 11 -16.24 -9.52 -25.49
C ASN A 11 -15.12 -10.56 -25.30
N THR A 12 -14.12 -10.26 -24.47
CA THR A 12 -13.01 -11.18 -24.22
C THR A 12 -13.44 -12.24 -23.19
N PRO A 13 -13.27 -13.55 -23.48
CA PRO A 13 -13.59 -14.60 -22.52
C PRO A 13 -12.81 -14.42 -21.20
N THR A 14 -13.52 -14.49 -20.07
CA THR A 14 -12.92 -14.38 -18.73
C THR A 14 -13.04 -15.69 -17.96
N ARG A 15 -12.11 -15.91 -17.03
CA ARG A 15 -12.24 -16.96 -16.02
C ARG A 15 -13.51 -16.73 -15.17
N PRO A 16 -14.10 -17.77 -14.60
CA PRO A 16 -15.11 -17.63 -13.56
C PRO A 16 -14.65 -16.68 -12.45
N LEU A 17 -15.56 -15.84 -11.94
CA LEU A 17 -15.24 -14.89 -10.88
C LEU A 17 -14.72 -15.59 -9.62
N GLU A 18 -15.27 -16.76 -9.29
CA GLU A 18 -14.83 -17.59 -8.16
C GLU A 18 -13.35 -17.98 -8.28
N ASP A 19 -12.91 -18.38 -9.48
CA ASP A 19 -11.50 -18.69 -9.73
C ASP A 19 -10.62 -17.45 -9.53
N LEU A 20 -11.08 -16.29 -10.00
CA LEU A 20 -10.35 -15.02 -9.85
C LEU A 20 -10.24 -14.63 -8.37
N GLN A 21 -11.27 -14.87 -7.57
CA GLN A 21 -11.29 -14.59 -6.13
C GLN A 21 -10.35 -15.49 -5.34
N ASN A 22 -10.23 -16.76 -5.73
CA ASN A 22 -9.52 -17.81 -4.98
C ASN A 22 -8.05 -18.00 -5.39
N THR A 23 -7.54 -17.17 -6.29
CA THR A 23 -6.15 -17.19 -6.75
C THR A 23 -5.46 -15.86 -6.42
N ASP A 24 -4.13 -15.88 -6.38
CA ASP A 24 -3.30 -14.69 -6.13
C ASP A 24 -2.34 -14.42 -7.32
N ASP A 25 -2.60 -15.03 -8.48
CA ASP A 25 -1.84 -14.85 -9.71
C ASP A 25 -1.96 -13.42 -10.26
N GLN A 26 -0.96 -13.01 -11.05
CA GLN A 26 -1.02 -11.76 -11.79
C GLN A 26 -2.09 -11.86 -12.89
N LEU A 27 -3.00 -10.90 -12.91
CA LEU A 27 -4.08 -10.76 -13.86
C LEU A 27 -3.74 -9.71 -14.93
N ALA A 28 -4.30 -9.88 -16.12
CA ALA A 28 -4.21 -8.93 -17.22
C ALA A 28 -5.56 -8.86 -17.97
N GLY A 29 -5.76 -7.78 -18.72
CA GLY A 29 -6.94 -7.60 -19.58
C GLY A 29 -8.27 -7.76 -18.86
N ALA A 30 -9.22 -8.47 -19.50
CA ALA A 30 -10.59 -8.59 -19.04
C ALA A 30 -10.73 -9.27 -17.66
N ASN A 31 -9.88 -10.26 -17.33
CA ASN A 31 -9.89 -10.90 -16.00
C ASN A 31 -9.61 -9.90 -14.87
N GLY A 32 -8.64 -9.00 -15.08
CA GLY A 32 -8.31 -7.96 -14.12
C GLY A 32 -9.46 -6.97 -13.92
N LEU A 33 -10.13 -6.59 -15.00
CA LEU A 33 -11.28 -5.68 -14.97
C LEU A 33 -12.51 -6.30 -14.30
N VAL A 34 -12.79 -7.58 -14.55
CA VAL A 34 -13.88 -8.31 -13.89
C VAL A 34 -13.66 -8.35 -12.38
N LEU A 35 -12.46 -8.73 -11.91
CA LEU A 35 -12.18 -8.78 -10.49
C LEU A 35 -12.21 -7.38 -9.84
N LYS A 36 -11.62 -6.37 -10.49
CA LYS A 36 -11.64 -4.97 -10.02
C LYS A 36 -13.07 -4.44 -9.92
N GLY A 37 -13.89 -4.66 -10.94
CA GLY A 37 -15.29 -4.25 -10.96
C GLY A 37 -16.15 -4.93 -9.90
N TRP A 38 -15.95 -6.22 -9.67
CA TRP A 38 -16.62 -6.93 -8.56
C TRP A 38 -16.15 -6.43 -7.19
N ALA A 39 -14.85 -6.24 -6.99
CA ALA A 39 -14.28 -5.79 -5.71
C ALA A 39 -14.85 -4.42 -5.30
N TYR A 40 -14.98 -3.49 -6.25
CA TYR A 40 -15.59 -2.17 -6.00
C TYR A 40 -17.09 -2.22 -5.68
N LYS A 41 -17.80 -3.25 -6.15
CA LYS A 41 -19.22 -3.47 -5.82
C LYS A 41 -19.43 -4.33 -4.57
N SER A 42 -18.33 -4.83 -3.97
CA SER A 42 -18.37 -5.76 -2.85
C SER A 42 -17.61 -5.18 -1.65
N PRO A 43 -18.08 -4.07 -1.05
CA PRO A 43 -17.40 -3.47 0.08
C PRO A 43 -17.42 -4.41 1.30
N THR A 44 -16.37 -4.31 2.12
CA THR A 44 -16.39 -4.88 3.48
C THR A 44 -17.29 -4.02 4.35
N VAL A 45 -18.29 -4.62 4.96
CA VAL A 45 -19.25 -3.99 5.85
C VAL A 45 -18.97 -4.48 7.28
N PRO A 46 -18.40 -3.66 8.17
CA PRO A 46 -17.94 -4.11 9.49
C PRO A 46 -18.98 -4.87 10.31
N THR A 47 -20.25 -4.42 10.32
CA THR A 47 -21.33 -5.10 11.05
C THR A 47 -21.71 -6.46 10.49
N ARG A 48 -21.44 -6.72 9.20
CA ARG A 48 -21.70 -8.00 8.53
C ARG A 48 -20.48 -8.92 8.60
N ASP A 49 -19.29 -8.36 8.39
CA ASP A 49 -18.10 -9.11 8.01
C ASP A 49 -17.10 -9.33 9.16
N PHE A 50 -17.17 -8.56 10.24
CA PHE A 50 -16.26 -8.72 11.38
C PHE A 50 -16.77 -9.82 12.31
N THR A 51 -16.83 -11.05 11.81
CA THR A 51 -17.50 -12.17 12.51
C THR A 51 -16.64 -12.83 13.59
N ASP A 52 -15.32 -12.73 13.52
CA ASP A 52 -14.42 -13.31 14.51
C ASP A 52 -14.25 -12.41 15.75
N PRO A 53 -13.80 -12.95 16.90
CA PRO A 53 -13.67 -12.17 18.13
C PRO A 53 -12.79 -10.93 18.00
N PHE A 54 -11.69 -11.00 17.25
CA PHE A 54 -10.83 -9.83 17.04
C PHE A 54 -11.55 -8.80 16.15
N GLY A 55 -12.22 -9.24 15.08
CA GLY A 55 -13.08 -8.37 14.27
C GLY A 55 -14.12 -7.61 15.10
N GLN A 56 -14.76 -8.28 16.06
CA GLN A 56 -15.74 -7.63 16.95
C GLN A 56 -15.11 -6.52 17.81
N THR A 57 -13.84 -6.67 18.21
CA THR A 57 -13.12 -5.59 18.92
C THR A 57 -12.84 -4.38 18.02
N LEU A 58 -12.61 -4.60 16.71
CA LEU A 58 -12.48 -3.51 15.73
C LEU A 58 -13.82 -2.80 15.53
N LEU A 59 -14.93 -3.55 15.48
CA LEU A 59 -16.27 -2.98 15.42
C LEU A 59 -16.57 -2.13 16.68
N ALA A 60 -16.16 -2.59 17.86
CA ALA A 60 -16.26 -1.82 19.09
C ALA A 60 -15.40 -0.54 19.05
N ALA A 61 -14.19 -0.60 18.49
CA ALA A 61 -13.36 0.58 18.27
C ALA A 61 -14.06 1.61 17.37
N TYR A 62 -14.76 1.17 16.31
CA TYR A 62 -15.52 2.08 15.43
C TYR A 62 -16.72 2.72 16.13
N ARG A 63 -17.14 2.17 17.27
CA ARG A 63 -18.19 2.70 18.14
C ARG A 63 -17.64 3.48 19.34
N GLY A 64 -16.32 3.72 19.39
CA GLY A 64 -15.66 4.56 20.40
C GLY A 64 -14.78 3.81 21.40
N SER A 65 -14.78 2.48 21.42
CA SER A 65 -13.96 1.68 22.35
C SER A 65 -12.58 1.35 21.75
N PHE A 66 -11.76 2.37 21.49
CA PHE A 66 -10.50 2.21 20.74
C PHE A 66 -9.45 1.32 21.42
N ASP A 67 -9.52 1.13 22.73
CA ASP A 67 -8.62 0.21 23.45
C ASP A 67 -9.02 -1.26 23.30
N ALA A 68 -10.23 -1.57 22.81
CA ALA A 68 -10.74 -2.94 22.77
C ALA A 68 -9.83 -3.92 21.99
N PRO A 69 -9.31 -3.59 20.79
CA PRO A 69 -8.41 -4.50 20.08
C PRO A 69 -7.08 -4.73 20.80
N LYS A 70 -6.51 -3.68 21.41
CA LYS A 70 -5.28 -3.79 22.21
C LYS A 70 -5.52 -4.66 23.45
N ASN A 71 -6.58 -4.38 24.21
CA ASN A 71 -6.93 -5.14 25.40
C ASN A 71 -7.17 -6.62 25.08
N TYR A 72 -7.85 -6.92 23.97
CA TYR A 72 -8.05 -8.29 23.52
C TYR A 72 -6.71 -8.98 23.22
N ALA A 73 -5.84 -8.35 22.43
CA ALA A 73 -4.54 -8.92 22.09
C ALA A 73 -3.67 -9.15 23.33
N GLU A 74 -3.57 -8.17 24.23
CA GLU A 74 -2.78 -8.31 25.46
C GLU A 74 -3.37 -9.34 26.43
N THR A 75 -4.70 -9.48 26.49
CA THR A 75 -5.36 -10.54 27.27
C THR A 75 -5.02 -11.92 26.70
N MET A 76 -5.03 -12.09 25.38
CA MET A 76 -4.65 -13.34 24.73
C MET A 76 -3.17 -13.66 24.96
N ILE A 77 -2.29 -12.65 24.90
CA ILE A 77 -0.86 -12.81 25.19
C ILE A 77 -0.66 -13.27 26.64
N ALA A 78 -1.32 -12.62 27.60
CA ALA A 78 -1.24 -12.99 29.01
C ALA A 78 -1.78 -14.40 29.28
N GLY A 79 -2.91 -14.76 28.66
CA GLY A 79 -3.49 -16.11 28.76
C GLY A 79 -2.61 -17.22 28.16
N LEU A 80 -1.72 -16.87 27.24
CA LEU A 80 -0.71 -17.76 26.67
C LEU A 80 0.64 -17.71 27.42
N GLY A 81 0.69 -17.08 28.60
CA GLY A 81 1.87 -17.05 29.47
C GLY A 81 2.73 -15.78 29.36
N GLY A 82 2.34 -14.80 28.53
CA GLY A 82 2.98 -13.48 28.49
C GLY A 82 4.38 -13.43 27.87
N THR A 83 4.82 -14.50 27.21
CA THR A 83 6.17 -14.60 26.63
C THR A 83 6.26 -13.96 25.23
N ASP A 84 7.48 -13.86 24.70
CA ASP A 84 7.70 -13.42 23.31
C ASP A 84 7.07 -14.40 22.30
N GLU A 85 7.04 -15.70 22.61
CA GLU A 85 6.35 -16.72 21.80
C GLU A 85 4.83 -16.53 21.82
N ALA A 86 4.25 -16.18 22.98
CA ALA A 86 2.83 -15.82 23.09
C ALA A 86 2.52 -14.58 22.24
N ARG A 87 3.35 -13.54 22.34
CA ARG A 87 3.23 -12.32 21.51
C ARG A 87 3.36 -12.62 20.02
N ALA A 88 4.32 -13.45 19.62
CA ALA A 88 4.49 -13.88 18.23
C ALA A 88 3.30 -14.71 17.71
N THR A 89 2.68 -15.51 18.59
CA THR A 89 1.49 -16.30 18.27
C THR A 89 0.29 -15.38 17.99
N VAL A 90 0.02 -14.43 18.87
CA VAL A 90 -1.07 -13.45 18.68
C VAL A 90 -0.82 -12.56 17.46
N ARG A 91 0.42 -12.10 17.24
CA ARG A 91 0.83 -11.38 16.02
C ARG A 91 0.47 -12.18 14.76
N LYS A 92 0.83 -13.47 14.72
CA LYS A 92 0.57 -14.35 13.58
C LYS A 92 -0.92 -14.58 13.37
N ASP A 93 -1.71 -14.71 14.44
CA ASP A 93 -3.17 -14.81 14.35
C ASP A 93 -3.78 -13.53 13.75
N VAL A 94 -3.47 -12.36 14.31
CA VAL A 94 -3.96 -11.06 13.79
C VAL A 94 -3.57 -10.86 12.33
N TYR A 95 -2.33 -11.20 11.95
CA TYR A 95 -1.86 -11.09 10.57
C TYR A 95 -2.64 -11.98 9.59
N LYS A 96 -3.06 -13.18 10.02
CA LYS A 96 -3.77 -14.14 9.15
C LYS A 96 -5.21 -13.76 8.88
N LYS A 97 -5.83 -12.96 9.74
CA LYS A 97 -7.25 -12.59 9.62
C LYS A 97 -7.51 -11.79 8.34
N ARG A 98 -8.63 -12.08 7.71
CA ARG A 98 -9.11 -11.43 6.49
C ARG A 98 -10.60 -11.19 6.65
N TRP A 99 -11.05 -9.98 6.35
CA TRP A 99 -12.44 -9.61 6.53
C TRP A 99 -13.12 -9.24 5.21
N GLY A 100 -14.38 -9.60 5.12
CA GLY A 100 -15.25 -9.28 3.99
C GLY A 100 -14.90 -10.00 2.69
N PRO A 101 -15.70 -9.77 1.65
CA PRO A 101 -15.57 -10.48 0.37
C PRO A 101 -14.21 -10.23 -0.29
N THR A 102 -13.64 -9.03 -0.13
CA THR A 102 -12.35 -8.68 -0.75
C THR A 102 -11.13 -9.10 0.07
N ARG A 103 -11.30 -9.94 1.11
CA ARG A 103 -10.21 -10.46 1.95
C ARG A 103 -9.34 -9.32 2.51
N GLN A 104 -9.95 -8.31 3.14
CA GLN A 104 -9.20 -7.16 3.65
C GLN A 104 -8.28 -7.56 4.82
N PRO A 105 -6.97 -7.25 4.78
CA PRO A 105 -6.07 -7.41 5.93
C PRO A 105 -6.31 -6.32 6.98
N ILE A 106 -5.74 -6.50 8.18
CA ILE A 106 -5.99 -5.64 9.35
C ILE A 106 -5.81 -4.14 9.10
N TYR A 107 -4.74 -3.74 8.42
CA TYR A 107 -4.51 -2.32 8.14
C TYR A 107 -5.45 -1.77 7.08
N ALA A 108 -5.91 -2.61 6.15
CA ALA A 108 -6.83 -2.18 5.11
C ALA A 108 -8.25 -1.96 5.66
N VAL A 109 -8.65 -2.67 6.72
CA VAL A 109 -9.93 -2.39 7.39
C VAL A 109 -9.89 -1.12 8.23
N LEU A 110 -8.76 -0.76 8.83
CA LEU A 110 -8.58 0.49 9.60
C LEU A 110 -8.58 1.74 8.73
N LEU A 111 -8.10 1.63 7.49
CA LEU A 111 -7.96 2.75 6.57
C LEU A 111 -9.28 3.49 6.31
N PRO A 112 -10.41 2.82 5.96
CA PRO A 112 -11.71 3.48 5.84
C PRO A 112 -12.17 4.20 7.10
N ALA A 113 -11.84 3.67 8.30
CA ALA A 113 -12.26 4.29 9.55
C ALA A 113 -11.63 5.67 9.77
N LEU A 114 -10.40 5.88 9.30
CA LEU A 114 -9.75 7.20 9.34
C LEU A 114 -10.49 8.26 8.51
N HIS A 115 -11.23 7.83 7.49
CA HIS A 115 -12.07 8.71 6.69
C HIS A 115 -13.46 8.90 7.32
N MET A 116 -14.09 7.82 7.79
CA MET A 116 -15.44 7.86 8.36
C MET A 116 -15.49 8.53 9.74
N LEU A 117 -14.39 8.51 10.50
CA LEU A 117 -14.28 9.04 11.86
C LEU A 117 -13.17 10.09 11.96
N PRO A 118 -13.29 11.25 11.27
CA PRO A 118 -12.20 12.23 11.19
C PRO A 118 -11.80 12.80 12.56
N GLY A 119 -12.75 12.93 13.50
CA GLY A 119 -12.48 13.36 14.88
C GLY A 119 -11.77 12.32 15.75
N LYS A 120 -11.49 11.13 15.22
CA LYS A 120 -10.88 9.98 15.92
C LYS A 120 -9.56 9.53 15.32
N GLN A 121 -8.92 10.43 14.56
CA GLN A 121 -7.66 10.14 13.89
C GLN A 121 -6.55 9.76 14.89
N ALA A 122 -6.44 10.45 16.02
CA ALA A 122 -5.41 10.16 17.02
C ALA A 122 -5.54 8.75 17.58
N GLU A 123 -6.76 8.34 17.94
CA GLU A 123 -7.06 7.01 18.48
C GLU A 123 -6.80 5.90 17.44
N LEU A 124 -7.23 6.10 16.18
CA LEU A 124 -6.99 5.14 15.09
C LEU A 124 -5.51 5.00 14.74
N LEU A 125 -4.75 6.10 14.74
CA LEU A 125 -3.30 6.06 14.56
C LEU A 125 -2.60 5.43 15.78
N GLY A 126 -3.13 5.62 16.99
CA GLY A 126 -2.68 4.93 18.21
C GLY A 126 -2.85 3.41 18.10
N LEU A 127 -4.03 2.95 17.67
CA LEU A 127 -4.27 1.53 17.39
C LEU A 127 -3.34 0.99 16.29
N THR A 128 -3.15 1.76 15.22
CA THR A 128 -2.20 1.40 14.14
C THR A 128 -0.79 1.25 14.67
N ARG A 129 -0.34 2.17 15.54
CA ARG A 129 0.98 2.14 16.15
C ARG A 129 1.16 0.93 17.06
N TYR A 130 0.17 0.61 17.89
CA TYR A 130 0.17 -0.61 18.69
C TYR A 130 0.36 -1.85 17.79
N LEU A 131 -0.47 -2.00 16.76
CA LEU A 131 -0.42 -3.16 15.87
C LEU A 131 0.92 -3.24 15.12
N ALA A 132 1.40 -2.14 14.56
CA ALA A 132 2.56 -2.10 13.67
C ALA A 132 3.91 -2.07 14.39
N HIS A 133 4.02 -1.35 15.52
CA HIS A 133 5.28 -1.17 16.24
C HIS A 133 5.39 -2.03 17.50
N GLU A 134 4.34 -2.12 18.31
CA GLU A 134 4.38 -2.85 19.60
C GLU A 134 4.11 -4.36 19.41
N LEU A 135 3.02 -4.70 18.73
CA LEU A 135 2.69 -6.09 18.40
C LEU A 135 3.46 -6.58 17.17
N GLN A 136 3.97 -5.67 16.34
CA GLN A 136 4.73 -5.92 15.11
C GLN A 136 4.00 -6.83 14.11
N VAL A 137 2.70 -6.63 13.94
CA VAL A 137 1.92 -7.29 12.89
C VAL A 137 2.45 -6.86 11.53
N PRO A 138 2.81 -7.79 10.62
CA PRO A 138 3.35 -7.41 9.32
C PRO A 138 2.36 -6.57 8.49
N VAL A 139 2.90 -5.57 7.81
CA VAL A 139 2.15 -4.53 7.07
C VAL A 139 2.01 -4.84 5.57
N ASP A 140 2.47 -6.01 5.13
CA ASP A 140 2.49 -6.45 3.73
C ASP A 140 1.27 -7.29 3.34
N GLY A 141 0.29 -7.43 4.24
CA GLY A 141 -0.97 -8.11 3.95
C GLY A 141 -1.66 -7.48 2.74
N LYS A 142 -2.20 -8.34 1.87
CA LYS A 142 -2.85 -7.96 0.62
C LYS A 142 -4.33 -8.32 0.63
N ASP A 143 -5.13 -7.49 -0.04
CA ASP A 143 -6.52 -7.81 -0.38
C ASP A 143 -6.62 -8.69 -1.65
N VAL A 144 -7.85 -8.97 -2.08
CA VAL A 144 -8.14 -9.78 -3.28
C VAL A 144 -7.54 -9.21 -4.57
N LEU A 145 -7.30 -7.90 -4.64
CA LEU A 145 -6.67 -7.23 -5.77
C LEU A 145 -5.14 -7.26 -5.67
N GLY A 146 -4.58 -7.77 -4.57
CA GLY A 146 -3.15 -7.77 -4.31
C GLY A 146 -2.61 -6.46 -3.73
N CYS A 147 -3.50 -5.54 -3.34
CA CYS A 147 -3.11 -4.23 -2.83
C CYS A 147 -2.85 -4.30 -1.32
N THR A 148 -1.79 -3.63 -0.87
CA THR A 148 -1.49 -3.46 0.56
C THR A 148 -2.24 -2.26 1.14
N ALA A 149 -2.29 -2.14 2.47
CA ALA A 149 -2.87 -0.96 3.11
C ALA A 149 -2.11 0.35 2.78
N LEU A 150 -0.78 0.27 2.59
CA LEU A 150 0.02 1.40 2.12
C LEU A 150 -0.33 1.80 0.67
N TYR A 151 -0.62 0.83 -0.20
CA TYR A 151 -1.06 1.12 -1.56
C TYR A 151 -2.33 1.99 -1.55
N TRP A 152 -3.34 1.55 -0.80
CA TRP A 152 -4.63 2.25 -0.74
C TRP A 152 -4.59 3.57 0.03
N SER A 153 -3.68 3.74 0.98
CA SER A 153 -3.62 4.98 1.77
C SER A 153 -3.09 6.18 0.98
N ILE A 154 -2.46 5.95 -0.18
CA ILE A 154 -1.92 7.01 -1.05
C ILE A 154 -2.54 7.04 -2.46
N SER A 155 -3.39 6.08 -2.85
CA SER A 155 -3.98 5.97 -4.19
C SER A 155 -5.00 7.06 -4.55
N THR A 156 -5.27 8.03 -3.66
CA THR A 156 -6.11 9.23 -3.82
C THR A 156 -7.62 9.01 -3.93
N LYS A 157 -8.07 7.80 -4.28
CA LYS A 157 -9.49 7.45 -4.39
C LYS A 157 -9.86 6.30 -3.45
N PRO A 158 -10.91 6.43 -2.62
CA PRO A 158 -11.74 7.61 -2.40
C PRO A 158 -11.12 8.64 -1.43
N TYR A 159 -9.99 8.33 -0.79
CA TYR A 159 -9.32 9.20 0.18
C TYR A 159 -7.80 8.99 0.17
N ALA A 160 -7.08 9.90 0.81
CA ALA A 160 -5.64 9.79 1.06
C ALA A 160 -5.35 10.03 2.54
N GLN A 161 -4.58 9.12 3.16
CA GLN A 161 -4.28 9.12 4.59
C GLN A 161 -2.75 9.10 4.81
N PRO A 162 -2.05 10.23 4.59
CA PRO A 162 -0.59 10.27 4.59
C PRO A 162 0.03 9.94 5.95
N ALA A 163 -0.60 10.32 7.07
CA ALA A 163 -0.09 9.98 8.41
C ALA A 163 -0.13 8.45 8.65
N PHE A 164 -1.18 7.79 8.17
CA PHE A 164 -1.29 6.33 8.22
C PHE A 164 -0.31 5.66 7.25
N ALA A 165 -0.16 6.19 6.04
CA ALA A 165 0.85 5.74 5.08
C ALA A 165 2.27 5.80 5.67
N GLN A 166 2.60 6.90 6.37
CA GLN A 166 3.90 7.08 7.02
C GLN A 166 4.16 6.01 8.08
N LEU A 167 3.20 5.75 8.98
CA LEU A 167 3.35 4.71 10.00
C LEU A 167 3.65 3.33 9.40
N LEU A 168 2.92 2.95 8.34
CA LEU A 168 3.16 1.67 7.67
C LEU A 168 4.52 1.66 6.96
N PHE A 169 4.89 2.77 6.31
CA PHE A 169 6.18 2.91 5.64
C PHE A 169 7.35 2.78 6.63
N ASP A 170 7.26 3.39 7.80
CA ASP A 170 8.32 3.41 8.81
C ASP A 170 8.64 1.99 9.32
N VAL A 171 7.64 1.12 9.43
CA VAL A 171 7.82 -0.28 9.86
C VAL A 171 8.12 -1.27 8.73
N GLY A 172 8.23 -0.80 7.49
CA GLY A 172 8.71 -1.65 6.40
C GLY A 172 7.84 -1.73 5.15
N ALA A 173 6.60 -1.23 5.16
CA ALA A 173 5.70 -1.36 4.01
C ALA A 173 6.30 -0.74 2.75
N SER A 174 6.20 -1.44 1.61
CA SER A 174 6.81 -0.99 0.37
C SER A 174 5.87 -0.10 -0.43
N VAL A 175 6.34 1.10 -0.80
CA VAL A 175 5.63 1.96 -1.78
C VAL A 175 5.63 1.34 -3.19
N ASN A 176 6.52 0.37 -3.44
CA ASN A 176 6.68 -0.30 -4.72
C ASN A 176 5.95 -1.65 -4.77
N ALA A 177 5.12 -1.97 -3.77
CA ALA A 177 4.28 -3.14 -3.79
C ALA A 177 3.35 -3.09 -5.02
N LYS A 178 3.39 -4.17 -5.81
CA LYS A 178 2.51 -4.34 -6.96
C LYS A 178 1.27 -5.14 -6.57
N ASN A 179 0.14 -4.69 -7.10
CA ASN A 179 -1.11 -5.43 -7.06
C ASN A 179 -1.12 -6.57 -8.11
N ARG A 180 -2.22 -7.31 -8.20
CA ARG A 180 -2.41 -8.38 -9.19
C ARG A 180 -2.47 -7.88 -10.62
N LEU A 181 -2.68 -6.59 -10.86
CA LEU A 181 -2.64 -5.98 -12.19
C LEU A 181 -1.22 -5.53 -12.59
N GLY A 182 -0.22 -5.80 -11.74
CA GLY A 182 1.18 -5.43 -12.01
C GLY A 182 1.48 -3.95 -11.80
N THR A 183 0.56 -3.17 -11.22
CA THR A 183 0.67 -1.72 -11.01
C THR A 183 1.02 -1.39 -9.56
N THR A 184 1.75 -0.28 -9.38
CA THR A 184 2.01 0.34 -8.06
C THR A 184 0.98 1.43 -7.80
N ALA A 185 0.93 1.95 -6.56
CA ALA A 185 0.04 3.04 -6.20
C ALA A 185 0.27 4.32 -7.05
N GLY A 186 1.48 4.51 -7.59
CA GLY A 186 1.79 5.59 -8.53
C GLY A 186 0.88 5.60 -9.78
N PHE A 187 0.46 4.43 -10.26
CA PHE A 187 -0.49 4.34 -11.38
C PHE A 187 -1.90 4.83 -10.99
N GLU A 188 -2.37 4.54 -9.79
CA GLU A 188 -3.67 5.03 -9.31
C GLU A 188 -3.63 6.53 -9.05
N ILE A 189 -2.53 7.05 -8.49
CA ILE A 189 -2.32 8.49 -8.30
C ILE A 189 -2.33 9.23 -9.65
N ALA A 190 -1.73 8.64 -10.69
CA ALA A 190 -1.66 9.24 -12.02
C ALA A 190 -2.96 9.10 -12.84
N GLN A 191 -3.85 8.17 -12.50
CA GLN A 191 -5.18 8.05 -13.12
C GLN A 191 -6.12 9.12 -12.55
N VAL A 192 -5.91 10.38 -12.93
CA VAL A 192 -6.77 11.49 -12.51
C VAL A 192 -8.11 11.42 -13.25
N ASP A 193 -9.21 11.54 -12.51
CA ASP A 193 -10.52 11.77 -13.14
C ASP A 193 -10.61 13.25 -13.52
N ILE A 194 -10.75 13.58 -14.79
CA ILE A 194 -10.79 14.96 -15.31
C ILE A 194 -12.11 15.22 -16.04
N GLU A 195 -13.07 14.28 -15.99
CA GLU A 195 -14.38 14.48 -16.61
C GLU A 195 -15.11 15.62 -15.89
N GLY A 196 -15.57 16.63 -16.64
CA GLY A 196 -16.32 17.78 -16.11
C GLY A 196 -15.53 19.06 -15.78
N GLY A 197 -14.22 19.11 -16.05
CA GLY A 197 -13.48 20.39 -16.13
C GLY A 197 -13.01 21.04 -14.83
N SER A 198 -13.18 20.41 -13.66
CA SER A 198 -12.49 20.84 -12.43
C SER A 198 -12.40 19.72 -11.38
N ALA A 199 -11.63 18.68 -11.65
CA ALA A 199 -11.21 17.82 -10.56
C ALA A 199 -10.12 18.52 -9.76
N ASP A 200 -10.33 18.72 -8.46
CA ASP A 200 -9.25 19.13 -7.56
C ASP A 200 -8.15 18.05 -7.58
N THR A 201 -7.06 18.33 -8.29
CA THR A 201 -5.91 17.43 -8.43
C THR A 201 -4.84 17.66 -7.36
N THR A 202 -5.09 18.55 -6.39
CA THR A 202 -4.13 18.89 -5.33
C THR A 202 -3.74 17.65 -4.54
N VAL A 203 -4.69 16.75 -4.28
CA VAL A 203 -4.43 15.48 -3.58
C VAL A 203 -3.53 14.57 -4.41
N ASN A 204 -3.73 14.47 -5.73
CA ASN A 204 -2.88 13.69 -6.63
C ASN A 204 -1.46 14.22 -6.68
N VAL A 205 -1.29 15.53 -6.82
CA VAL A 205 0.04 16.17 -6.82
C VAL A 205 0.75 15.93 -5.47
N ARG A 206 0.05 16.13 -4.36
CA ARG A 206 0.57 15.89 -3.00
C ARG A 206 0.98 14.43 -2.78
N MET A 207 0.14 13.47 -3.19
CA MET A 207 0.45 12.05 -3.02
C MET A 207 1.51 11.55 -4.00
N MET A 208 1.59 12.10 -5.22
CA MET A 208 2.71 11.81 -6.13
C MET A 208 4.02 12.34 -5.54
N GLN A 209 4.01 13.53 -4.94
CA GLN A 209 5.18 14.07 -4.25
C GLN A 209 5.61 13.16 -3.10
N TRP A 210 4.65 12.68 -2.29
CA TRP A 210 4.93 11.73 -1.22
C TRP A 210 5.50 10.42 -1.80
N TYR A 211 4.87 9.83 -2.81
CA TYR A 211 5.31 8.58 -3.47
C TYR A 211 6.75 8.69 -4.01
N VAL A 212 7.06 9.76 -4.75
CA VAL A 212 8.40 9.99 -5.31
C VAL A 212 9.44 10.20 -4.20
N ARG A 213 9.15 11.02 -3.19
CA ARG A 213 10.05 11.23 -2.04
C ARG A 213 10.34 9.94 -1.29
N HIS A 214 9.40 9.01 -1.23
CA HIS A 214 9.56 7.69 -0.62
C HIS A 214 10.12 6.62 -1.57
N GLY A 215 10.71 7.03 -2.71
CA GLY A 215 11.38 6.11 -3.64
C GLY A 215 10.45 5.23 -4.46
N GLY A 216 9.25 5.73 -4.74
CA GLY A 216 8.32 5.11 -5.67
C GLY A 216 8.88 5.00 -7.09
N ASP A 217 8.73 3.84 -7.71
CA ASP A 217 9.18 3.57 -9.08
C ASP A 217 8.25 4.27 -10.05
N VAL A 218 8.81 5.19 -10.84
CA VAL A 218 8.09 5.91 -11.90
C VAL A 218 8.45 5.43 -13.30
N GLU A 219 9.49 4.61 -13.42
CA GLU A 219 10.00 4.08 -14.69
C GLU A 219 9.55 2.65 -14.95
N GLY A 220 9.14 1.93 -13.89
CA GLY A 220 8.63 0.57 -13.98
C GLY A 220 7.40 0.51 -14.88
N LYS A 221 7.40 -0.46 -15.79
CA LYS A 221 6.28 -0.71 -16.69
C LYS A 221 5.27 -1.67 -16.07
N ASP A 222 4.00 -1.43 -16.34
CA ASP A 222 2.90 -2.37 -16.13
C ASP A 222 2.85 -3.41 -17.26
N PRO A 223 1.89 -4.36 -17.24
CA PRO A 223 1.74 -5.35 -18.29
C PRO A 223 1.48 -4.78 -19.69
N ASP A 224 0.90 -3.57 -19.78
CA ASP A 224 0.62 -2.88 -21.03
C ASP A 224 1.84 -2.07 -21.53
N GLY A 225 2.97 -2.14 -20.82
CA GLY A 225 4.21 -1.48 -21.18
C GLY A 225 4.25 0.01 -20.83
N ILE A 226 3.26 0.50 -20.08
CA ILE A 226 3.13 1.90 -19.66
C ILE A 226 3.79 2.09 -18.29
N SER A 227 4.47 3.22 -18.09
CA SER A 227 5.04 3.62 -16.80
C SER A 227 4.26 4.77 -16.18
N VAL A 228 4.42 4.98 -14.87
CA VAL A 228 3.86 6.17 -14.20
C VAL A 228 4.36 7.46 -14.85
N ARG A 229 5.64 7.52 -15.25
CA ARG A 229 6.18 8.68 -15.98
C ARG A 229 5.43 8.94 -17.28
N ALA A 230 5.16 7.89 -18.06
CA ALA A 230 4.42 8.02 -19.32
C ALA A 230 2.99 8.54 -19.09
N LEU A 231 2.28 8.03 -18.08
CA LEU A 231 0.95 8.54 -17.69
C LEU A 231 0.99 10.01 -17.29
N VAL A 232 1.96 10.40 -16.46
CA VAL A 232 2.12 11.79 -16.02
C VAL A 232 2.43 12.72 -17.21
N GLN A 233 3.26 12.30 -18.16
CA GLN A 233 3.56 13.07 -19.36
C GLN A 233 2.32 13.28 -20.24
N MET A 234 1.49 12.26 -20.42
CA MET A 234 0.21 12.38 -21.15
C MET A 234 -0.74 13.38 -20.49
N LEU A 235 -0.63 13.59 -19.17
CA LEU A 235 -1.47 14.51 -18.41
C LEU A 235 -0.83 15.89 -18.21
N GLU A 236 0.38 16.17 -18.68
CA GLU A 236 1.12 17.39 -18.32
C GLU A 236 0.34 18.68 -18.67
N GLY A 237 -0.36 18.70 -19.81
CA GLY A 237 -1.20 19.85 -20.20
C GLY A 237 -2.44 20.06 -19.32
N LYS A 238 -2.87 19.05 -18.56
CA LYS A 238 -4.06 19.10 -17.68
C LYS A 238 -3.70 19.18 -16.21
N VAL A 239 -2.62 18.51 -15.79
CA VAL A 239 -2.16 18.39 -14.41
C VAL A 239 -0.64 18.63 -14.34
N PRO A 240 -0.18 19.86 -14.63
CA PRO A 240 1.25 20.17 -14.70
C PRO A 240 2.00 19.90 -13.39
N GLY A 241 1.32 19.96 -12.25
CA GLY A 241 1.89 19.66 -10.94
C GLY A 241 2.47 18.25 -10.81
N LEU A 242 1.87 17.25 -11.48
CA LEU A 242 2.40 15.88 -11.48
C LEU A 242 3.75 15.82 -12.22
N ALA A 243 3.85 16.48 -13.37
CA ALA A 243 5.09 16.56 -14.14
C ALA A 243 6.19 17.32 -13.39
N MET A 244 5.83 18.38 -12.66
CA MET A 244 6.76 19.09 -11.78
C MET A 244 7.34 18.20 -10.69
N VAL A 245 6.51 17.36 -10.04
CA VAL A 245 6.98 16.40 -9.04
C VAL A 245 8.00 15.43 -9.63
N LEU A 246 7.75 14.88 -10.83
CA LEU A 246 8.69 13.95 -11.46
C LEU A 246 10.02 14.62 -11.86
N ARG A 247 9.99 15.92 -12.19
CA ARG A 247 11.20 16.71 -12.46
C ARG A 247 12.01 16.99 -11.20
N GLN A 248 11.34 17.29 -10.09
CA GLN A 248 12.00 17.48 -8.78
C GLN A 248 12.62 16.18 -8.26
N GLY A 249 11.98 15.05 -8.55
CA GLY A 249 12.47 13.75 -8.13
C GLY A 249 12.42 13.55 -6.62
N ARG A 250 13.16 12.56 -6.14
CA ARG A 250 13.05 12.05 -4.76
C ARG A 250 13.82 12.84 -3.70
N GLY A 251 14.63 13.82 -4.12
CA GLY A 251 15.54 14.58 -3.26
C GLY A 251 16.79 13.79 -2.83
N GLU A 252 17.64 14.43 -2.04
CA GLU A 252 18.85 13.83 -1.46
C GLU A 252 18.52 12.76 -0.41
N ARG A 253 19.53 11.98 -0.02
CA ARG A 253 19.44 10.90 0.97
C ARG A 253 20.52 11.07 2.01
N GLU A 254 20.15 10.96 3.29
CA GLU A 254 21.13 10.96 4.38
C GLU A 254 22.01 9.70 4.31
N SER A 255 23.24 9.83 4.79
CA SER A 255 24.16 8.69 4.87
C SER A 255 23.63 7.66 5.85
N GLY A 256 23.52 6.40 5.41
CA GLY A 256 23.01 5.29 6.22
C GLY A 256 21.55 4.94 5.94
N ASP A 257 20.77 5.87 5.39
CA ASP A 257 19.39 5.62 4.97
C ASP A 257 19.34 4.72 3.73
N CYS A 258 18.15 4.17 3.46
CA CYS A 258 17.92 3.46 2.21
C CYS A 258 18.14 4.39 1.02
N THR A 259 19.07 4.06 0.14
CA THR A 259 19.45 4.87 -1.02
C THR A 259 18.27 5.12 -1.97
N ASN A 260 17.30 4.21 -2.03
CA ASN A 260 16.09 4.43 -2.83
C ASN A 260 15.03 5.24 -2.08
N CYS A 261 14.49 4.69 -0.99
CA CYS A 261 13.27 5.21 -0.36
C CYS A 261 13.51 6.21 0.77
N GLY A 262 14.75 6.40 1.23
CA GLY A 262 15.06 7.30 2.35
C GLY A 262 14.57 6.79 3.71
N ARG A 263 14.09 5.55 3.80
CA ARG A 263 13.75 4.93 5.10
C ARG A 263 15.02 4.84 5.95
N LYS A 264 14.88 5.12 7.25
CA LYS A 264 15.92 4.93 8.26
C LYS A 264 15.95 3.51 8.80
N PRO A 265 17.10 2.97 9.24
CA PRO A 265 17.15 1.69 9.93
C PRO A 265 16.20 1.66 11.14
N PRO A 266 15.54 0.51 11.41
CA PRO A 266 14.47 0.44 12.42
C PRO A 266 14.98 0.54 13.87
N VAL A 267 16.27 0.30 14.09
CA VAL A 267 16.92 0.35 15.41
C VAL A 267 18.15 1.23 15.28
N GLU A 268 18.43 2.03 16.31
CA GLU A 268 19.64 2.84 16.37
C GLU A 268 20.89 1.96 16.23
N GLY A 269 21.84 2.38 15.39
CA GLY A 269 23.04 1.61 15.07
C GLY A 269 22.86 0.46 14.07
N ALA A 270 21.62 0.02 13.78
CA ALA A 270 21.37 -0.95 12.72
C ALA A 270 21.69 -0.36 11.34
N ARG A 271 22.04 -1.21 10.38
CA ARG A 271 22.35 -0.80 9.02
C ARG A 271 21.64 -1.72 8.03
N PHE A 272 21.13 -1.15 6.95
CA PHE A 272 20.61 -1.93 5.84
C PHE A 272 21.69 -2.70 5.09
N ALA A 273 21.28 -3.73 4.36
CA ALA A 273 22.15 -4.49 3.49
C ALA A 273 22.81 -3.57 2.45
N ALA A 274 24.12 -3.70 2.29
CA ALA A 274 24.89 -2.95 1.31
C ALA A 274 24.83 -3.62 -0.07
N CYS A 275 24.98 -2.83 -1.14
CA CYS A 275 25.14 -3.35 -2.49
C CYS A 275 26.28 -4.38 -2.52
N ALA A 276 26.01 -5.58 -3.02
CA ALA A 276 26.97 -6.68 -3.00
C ALA A 276 28.26 -6.37 -3.77
N LYS A 277 28.19 -5.54 -4.82
CA LYS A 277 29.31 -5.17 -5.69
C LYS A 277 30.15 -4.02 -5.13
N CYS A 278 29.54 -2.85 -4.90
CA CYS A 278 30.30 -1.65 -4.52
C CYS A 278 30.35 -1.36 -3.02
N LYS A 279 29.51 -2.01 -2.20
CA LYS A 279 29.36 -1.79 -0.75
C LYS A 279 29.04 -0.34 -0.31
N GLY A 280 29.00 0.64 -1.23
CA GLY A 280 28.87 2.07 -0.94
C GLY A 280 27.44 2.58 -0.80
N VAL A 281 26.44 1.83 -1.26
CA VAL A 281 25.01 2.16 -1.11
C VAL A 281 24.28 1.06 -0.36
N ARG A 282 23.15 1.39 0.28
CA ARG A 282 22.40 0.47 1.15
C ARG A 282 20.90 0.48 0.84
N TYR A 283 20.25 -0.66 1.00
CA TYR A 283 18.84 -0.82 0.65
C TYR A 283 18.07 -1.55 1.75
N CYS A 284 16.89 -1.04 2.11
CA CYS A 284 16.00 -1.68 3.08
C CYS A 284 15.40 -3.00 2.59
N GLY A 285 15.57 -3.34 1.31
CA GLY A 285 15.10 -4.59 0.72
C GLY A 285 15.39 -4.66 -0.79
N GLN A 286 15.17 -5.84 -1.36
CA GLN A 286 15.45 -6.12 -2.77
C GLN A 286 14.63 -5.23 -3.73
N GLU A 287 13.40 -4.87 -3.35
CA GLU A 287 12.56 -3.99 -4.16
C GLU A 287 13.20 -2.61 -4.36
N CYS A 288 13.69 -2.00 -3.28
CA CYS A 288 14.39 -0.71 -3.35
C CYS A 288 15.68 -0.80 -4.17
N GLN A 289 16.42 -1.91 -4.04
CA GLN A 289 17.60 -2.15 -4.89
C GLN A 289 17.22 -2.24 -6.37
N LYS A 290 16.17 -2.97 -6.73
CA LYS A 290 15.72 -3.12 -8.13
C LYS A 290 15.32 -1.78 -8.76
N VAL A 291 14.64 -0.92 -8.01
CA VAL A 291 14.25 0.41 -8.48
C VAL A 291 15.49 1.28 -8.72
N ASP A 292 16.39 1.34 -7.74
CA ASP A 292 17.61 2.15 -7.82
C ASP A 292 18.63 1.63 -8.85
N TRP A 293 18.68 0.30 -9.06
CA TRP A 293 19.63 -0.36 -9.97
C TRP A 293 19.59 0.18 -11.39
N LYS A 294 18.41 0.64 -11.86
CA LYS A 294 18.25 1.26 -13.19
C LYS A 294 19.23 2.41 -13.41
N ALA A 295 19.48 3.21 -12.37
CA ALA A 295 20.45 4.30 -12.36
C ALA A 295 21.81 3.87 -11.79
N HIS A 296 21.82 3.21 -10.62
CA HIS A 296 23.04 2.87 -9.88
C HIS A 296 24.02 2.00 -10.66
N LYS A 297 23.53 1.08 -11.52
CA LYS A 297 24.40 0.18 -12.29
C LYS A 297 25.47 0.90 -13.13
N ARG A 298 25.20 2.15 -13.53
CA ARG A 298 26.11 2.98 -14.35
C ARG A 298 27.32 3.50 -13.55
N VAL A 299 27.18 3.59 -12.23
CA VAL A 299 28.21 4.12 -11.32
C VAL A 299 28.70 3.07 -10.33
N CYS A 300 28.24 1.82 -10.45
CA CYS A 300 28.53 0.75 -9.52
C CYS A 300 29.90 0.10 -9.83
N VAL A 301 30.93 0.51 -9.10
CA VAL A 301 32.31 0.00 -9.18
C VAL A 301 32.54 -1.05 -8.09
N ALA A 302 33.16 -2.18 -8.43
CA ALA A 302 33.47 -3.22 -7.44
C ALA A 302 34.54 -2.74 -6.45
N VAL A 303 34.38 -3.12 -5.18
CA VAL A 303 35.39 -2.92 -4.12
C VAL A 303 36.25 -4.16 -4.00
#